data_AF-B7PSA3-F1
#
_entry.id   AF-B7PSA3-F1
#
_cell.length_a   1.000
_cell.length_b   1.000
_cell.length_c   1.000
_cell.angle_alpha   90.00
_cell.angle_beta   90.00
_cell.angle_gamma   90.00
#
_symmetry.space_group_name_H-M   'P 1'
#
loop_
_entity.id
_entity.type
_entity.pdbx_description
1 polymer ?
#
loop_
_entity_poly.entity_id
_entity_poly.type
_entity_poly.pdbx_seq_one_letter_code
_entity_poly.pdbx_strand_id
1 'polypeptide(L)' 'MLACRKESLEELRVISCGNVSDYGVKTLSELTKLKTLELFDLPEVKDKDGCVQHLRQFLPACKVEYRTDEQLPNTQ' A
#
# COMPACT_ATOMS: atom_id res chain seq x y z
N MET A 1 20.02 -11.46 -9.49
CA MET A 1 19.53 -10.63 -10.61
C MET A 1 18.01 -10.62 -10.56
N LEU A 2 17.40 -9.69 -9.79
CA LEU A 2 15.94 -9.62 -9.54
C LEU A 2 15.30 -8.46 -10.32
N ALA A 3 15.76 -8.21 -11.54
CA ALA A 3 15.44 -6.98 -12.29
C ALA A 3 14.04 -7.02 -12.96
N CYS A 4 13.45 -8.19 -13.23
CA CYS A 4 12.23 -8.31 -14.05
C CYS A 4 10.91 -8.28 -13.26
N ARG A 5 10.95 -7.98 -11.95
CA ARG A 5 9.79 -8.19 -11.07
C ARG A 5 8.83 -7.01 -11.00
N LYS A 6 9.32 -5.78 -11.22
CA LYS A 6 8.48 -4.56 -11.21
C LYS A 6 7.43 -4.53 -12.33
N GLU A 7 7.69 -5.30 -13.39
CA GLU A 7 6.91 -5.31 -14.63
C GLU A 7 6.01 -6.55 -14.79
N SER A 8 6.02 -7.44 -13.80
CA SER A 8 5.22 -8.68 -13.80
C SER A 8 4.35 -8.83 -12.56
N LEU A 9 4.60 -8.04 -11.51
CA LEU A 9 3.77 -8.05 -10.32
C LEU A 9 2.45 -7.33 -10.61
N GLU A 10 1.36 -8.10 -10.65
CA GLU A 10 0.00 -7.56 -10.80
C GLU A 10 -0.72 -7.46 -9.45
N GLU A 11 -0.40 -8.31 -8.49
CA GLU A 11 -1.04 -8.34 -7.19
C GLU A 11 0.00 -8.39 -6.08
N LEU A 12 -0.15 -7.50 -5.08
CA LEU A 12 0.68 -7.46 -3.89
C LEU A 12 -0.19 -7.27 -2.66
N ARG A 13 0.12 -8.04 -1.61
CA ARG A 13 -0.54 -7.91 -0.31
C ARG A 13 0.52 -7.82 0.76
N VAL A 14 0.47 -6.77 1.58
CA VAL A 14 1.37 -6.54 2.70
C VAL A 14 0.51 -6.50 3.96
N ILE A 15 0.63 -7.55 4.77
CA ILE A 15 -0.28 -7.84 5.89
C ILE A 15 0.57 -8.07 7.13
N SER A 16 0.23 -7.38 8.24
CA SER A 16 0.88 -7.52 9.55
C SER A 16 2.41 -7.40 9.49
N CYS A 17 2.89 -6.48 8.64
CA CYS A 17 4.32 -6.21 8.49
C CYS A 17 4.71 -5.03 9.40
N GLY A 18 5.14 -5.32 10.61
CA GLY A 18 5.46 -4.31 11.62
C GLY A 18 6.65 -3.40 11.32
N ASN A 19 7.46 -3.74 10.32
CA ASN A 19 8.68 -3.01 9.95
C ASN A 19 8.52 -2.18 8.66
N VAL A 20 7.29 -2.10 8.13
CA VAL A 20 6.96 -1.34 6.93
C VAL A 20 6.50 0.04 7.36
N SER A 21 7.33 1.03 7.08
CA SER A 21 7.06 2.44 7.32
C SER A 21 6.42 3.12 6.10
N ASP A 22 6.00 4.37 6.26
CA ASP A 22 5.42 5.19 5.19
C ASP A 22 6.31 5.24 3.94
N TYR A 23 7.63 5.23 4.13
CA TYR A 23 8.60 5.19 3.03
C TYR A 23 8.49 3.87 2.25
N GLY A 24 8.43 2.74 2.95
CA GLY A 24 8.29 1.42 2.34
C GLY A 24 7.02 1.29 1.51
N VAL A 25 5.91 1.84 2.00
CA VAL A 25 4.65 1.89 1.25
C VAL A 25 4.78 2.78 0.01
N LYS A 26 5.40 3.96 0.13
CA LYS A 26 5.60 4.87 -1.02
C LYS A 26 6.48 4.25 -2.11
N THR A 27 7.49 3.45 -1.77
CA THR A 27 8.30 2.73 -2.78
C THR A 27 7.51 1.72 -3.61
N LEU A 28 6.32 1.28 -3.17
CA LEU A 28 5.47 0.40 -3.98
C LEU A 28 4.93 1.10 -5.23
N SER A 29 4.97 2.45 -5.28
CA SER A 29 4.65 3.23 -6.48
C SER A 29 5.53 2.90 -7.69
N GLU A 30 6.72 2.32 -7.48
CA GLU A 30 7.60 1.88 -8.57
C GLU A 30 7.06 0.65 -9.32
N LEU A 31 6.04 -0.03 -8.79
CA LEU A 31 5.42 -1.22 -9.38
C LEU A 31 4.32 -0.80 -10.36
N THR A 32 4.71 -0.26 -11.52
CA THR A 32 3.78 0.35 -12.49
C THR A 32 2.75 -0.60 -13.08
N LYS A 33 2.98 -1.93 -13.03
CA LYS A 33 2.02 -2.94 -13.51
C LYS A 33 1.11 -3.51 -12.42
N LEU A 34 1.22 -3.02 -11.20
CA LEU A 34 0.39 -3.47 -10.10
C LEU A 34 -1.06 -3.09 -10.37
N LYS A 35 -1.96 -4.08 -10.31
CA LYS A 35 -3.40 -3.95 -10.47
C LYS A 35 -4.12 -3.97 -9.12
N THR A 36 -3.59 -4.69 -8.15
CA THR A 36 -4.21 -4.82 -6.82
C THR A 36 -3.14 -4.69 -5.74
N LEU A 37 -3.38 -3.80 -4.78
CA LEU A 37 -2.55 -3.61 -3.60
C LEU A 37 -3.40 -3.66 -2.34
N GLU A 38 -3.16 -4.65 -1.50
CA GLU A 38 -3.80 -4.76 -0.19
C GLU A 38 -2.79 -4.45 0.91
N LEU A 39 -3.10 -3.50 1.78
CA LEU A 39 -2.31 -3.11 2.93
C LEU A 39 -3.16 -3.35 4.18
N PHE A 40 -2.65 -4.12 5.14
CA PHE A 40 -3.37 -4.43 6.37
C PHE A 40 -2.41 -4.47 7.56
N ASP A 41 -2.85 -3.89 8.68
CA ASP A 41 -2.16 -3.97 9.97
C ASP A 41 -0.68 -3.59 9.88
N LEU A 42 -0.40 -2.37 9.40
CA LEU A 42 0.95 -1.82 9.34
C LEU A 42 1.11 -0.77 10.45
N PRO A 43 1.58 -1.16 11.65
CA PRO A 43 1.64 -0.26 12.81
C PRO A 43 2.67 0.86 12.67
N GLU A 44 3.69 0.68 11.83
CA GLU A 44 4.72 1.71 11.57
C GLU A 44 4.27 2.77 10.55
N VAL A 45 3.16 2.55 9.84
CA VAL A 45 2.62 3.52 8.87
C VAL A 45 1.82 4.57 9.64
N LYS A 46 2.38 5.77 9.75
CA LYS A 46 1.75 6.90 10.45
C LYS A 46 0.82 7.69 9.55
N ASP A 47 1.17 7.83 8.28
CA ASP A 47 0.45 8.61 7.27
C ASP A 47 -0.22 7.68 6.25
N LYS A 48 -1.29 7.00 6.71
CA LYS A 48 -2.04 6.03 5.91
C LYS A 48 -2.64 6.71 4.67
N ASP A 49 -3.36 7.81 4.87
CA ASP A 49 -4.00 8.57 3.79
C ASP A 49 -3.00 9.13 2.78
N GLY A 50 -1.92 9.77 3.25
CA GLY A 50 -0.87 10.29 2.36
C GLY A 50 -0.18 9.20 1.57
N CYS A 51 0.05 8.02 2.17
CA CYS A 51 0.57 6.86 1.45
C CYS A 51 -0.41 6.36 0.38
N VAL A 52 -1.70 6.22 0.69
CA VAL A 52 -2.71 5.77 -0.28
C VAL A 52 -2.88 6.78 -1.42
N GLN A 53 -2.91 8.09 -1.12
CA GLN A 53 -2.99 9.15 -2.13
C GLN A 53 -1.77 9.12 -3.05
N HIS A 54 -0.57 8.99 -2.48
CA HIS A 54 0.65 8.86 -3.26
C HIS A 54 0.58 7.64 -4.19
N LEU A 55 0.19 6.47 -3.67
CA LEU A 55 0.04 5.27 -4.49
C LEU A 55 -0.99 5.44 -5.60
N ARG A 56 -2.13 6.08 -5.34
CA ARG A 56 -3.14 6.36 -6.39
C ARG A 56 -2.63 7.33 -7.45
N GLN A 57 -1.79 8.29 -7.07
CA GLN A 57 -1.21 9.25 -8.01
C GLN A 57 -0.22 8.58 -8.97
N PHE A 58 0.61 7.67 -8.47
CA PHE A 58 1.62 6.96 -9.27
C PHE A 58 1.09 5.69 -9.94
N LEU A 59 0.06 5.06 -9.36
CA LEU A 59 -0.58 3.84 -9.83
C LEU A 59 -2.11 4.06 -9.98
N PRO A 60 -2.55 4.92 -10.91
CA PRO A 60 -3.97 5.25 -11.07
C PRO A 60 -4.82 4.06 -11.53
N ALA A 61 -4.21 3.07 -12.17
CA ALA A 61 -4.88 1.83 -12.59
C ALA A 61 -4.86 0.73 -11.50
N CYS A 62 -4.18 0.97 -10.36
CA CYS A 62 -4.07 0.01 -9.28
C CYS A 62 -5.20 0.22 -8.25
N LYS A 63 -5.88 -0.87 -7.89
CA LYS A 63 -6.82 -0.90 -6.78
C LYS A 63 -6.05 -0.98 -5.47
N VAL A 64 -5.87 0.17 -4.84
CA VAL A 64 -5.24 0.28 -3.51
C VAL A 64 -6.31 0.20 -2.42
N GLU A 65 -6.26 -0.84 -1.60
CA GLU A 65 -7.10 -1.03 -0.42
C GLU A 65 -6.22 -1.06 0.83
N TYR A 66 -6.42 -0.08 1.72
CA TYR A 66 -5.81 -0.08 3.04
C TYR A 66 -6.88 -0.45 4.05
N ARG A 67 -6.84 -1.69 4.54
CA ARG A 67 -7.73 -2.13 5.62
C ARG A 67 -7.05 -1.80 6.94
N THR A 68 -7.70 -0.93 7.69
CA THR A 68 -7.38 -0.72 9.10
C THR A 68 -8.60 -1.11 9.89
N ASP A 69 -8.40 -1.83 10.98
CA ASP A 69 -9.44 -2.14 11.97
C ASP A 69 -10.08 -0.85 12.56
N GLU A 70 -9.47 0.30 12.30
CA GLU A 70 -9.84 1.62 12.78
C GLU A 70 -10.94 2.31 11.94
N GLN A 71 -12.07 1.62 11.71
CA GLN A 71 -13.32 2.29 11.38
C GLN A 71 -14.39 2.01 12.44
N LEU A 72 -14.28 2.72 13.56
CA LEU A 72 -15.43 3.23 14.29
C LEU A 72 -15.11 4.66 14.73
N PRO A 73 -15.55 5.71 13.99
CA PRO A 73 -15.83 6.97 14.63
C PRO A 73 -16.94 6.69 15.66
N ASN A 74 -16.57 6.58 16.93
CA ASN A 74 -17.51 6.65 18.04
C ASN A 74 -18.25 7.99 17.93
N THR A 75 -19.40 7.96 17.27
CA THR A 75 -20.39 9.03 17.37
C THR A 75 -21.37 8.59 18.45
N GLN A 76 -21.02 8.84 19.71
CA GLN A 76 -21.94 9.06 20.83
C GLN A 76 -21.29 10.01 21.83
#